data_AF-Q26493-F1
#
_entry.id   AF-Q26493-F1
#
_cell.length_a   1.000
_cell.length_b   1.000
_cell.length_c   1.000
_cell.angle_alpha   90.00
_cell.angle_beta   90.00
_cell.angle_gamma   90.00
#
_symmetry.space_group_name_H-M   'P 1'
#
loop_
_entity.id
_entity.type
_entity.pdbx_description
1 polymer ?
#
loop_
_entity_poly.entity_id
_entity_poly.type
_entity_poly.pdbx_seq_one_letter_code
_entity_poly.pdbx_strand_id
1 'polypeptide(L)'
;TSDTGYLQRKRVKALEDVHASYDGTVRNANEELIQLVYGEDGLDGARIEGNQAFPIPHMTNSEMADKYRYEYNDEGSFSENMGGHYMDPFVRDSLLRDPQSVLKLQEEYDQLVKDRAMSRLVIDMEDKNKLKMNLPVNVARLIQNARTTMGKRSQVSNLNPITVINR
;
A
#
# COMPACT_ATOMS: atom_id res chain seq x y z
N THR A 1 -38.17 -8.22 -18.30
CA THR A 1 -37.08 -8.67 -19.21
C THR A 1 -36.87 -7.73 -20.39
N SER A 2 -37.89 -7.00 -20.87
CA SER A 2 -37.75 -6.02 -21.96
C SER A 2 -36.94 -4.76 -21.57
N ASP A 3 -37.07 -4.29 -20.33
CA ASP A 3 -36.48 -3.00 -19.90
C ASP A 3 -34.95 -3.05 -19.73
N THR A 4 -34.42 -4.17 -19.22
CA THR A 4 -32.96 -4.34 -19.03
C THR A 4 -32.21 -4.37 -20.37
N GLY A 5 -32.79 -4.99 -21.40
CA GLY A 5 -32.20 -5.02 -22.75
C GLY A 5 -32.22 -3.65 -23.44
N TYR A 6 -33.30 -2.88 -23.26
CA TYR A 6 -33.37 -1.51 -23.76
C TYR A 6 -32.32 -0.61 -23.09
N LEU A 7 -32.18 -0.71 -21.75
CA LEU A 7 -31.16 0.02 -20.99
C LEU A 7 -29.74 -0.34 -21.43
N GLN A 8 -29.44 -1.63 -21.61
CA GLN A 8 -28.14 -2.08 -22.09
C GLN A 8 -27.83 -1.49 -23.48
N ARG A 9 -28.76 -1.58 -24.44
CA ARG A 9 -28.55 -1.05 -25.79
C ARG A 9 -28.33 0.46 -25.78
N LYS A 10 -29.09 1.19 -24.96
CA LYS A 10 -28.93 2.64 -24.80
C LYS A 10 -27.56 3.00 -24.23
N ARG A 11 -27.05 2.24 -23.25
CA ARG A 11 -25.71 2.43 -22.68
C ARG A 11 -24.61 2.14 -23.70
N VAL A 12 -24.72 1.03 -24.44
CA VAL A 12 -23.75 0.69 -25.50
C VAL A 12 -23.70 1.78 -26.55
N LYS A 13 -24.86 2.23 -27.06
CA LYS A 13 -24.91 3.30 -28.07
C LYS A 13 -24.39 4.65 -27.60
N ALA A 14 -24.46 4.93 -26.30
CA ALA A 14 -23.93 6.18 -25.74
C ALA A 14 -22.43 6.16 -25.47
N LEU A 15 -21.79 4.98 -25.44
CA LEU A 15 -20.38 4.80 -25.05
C LEU A 15 -19.55 4.06 -26.11
N GLU A 16 -20.11 3.80 -27.30
CA GLU A 16 -19.45 2.98 -28.32
C GLU A 16 -18.25 3.66 -28.98
N ASP A 17 -18.17 4.99 -28.91
CA ASP A 17 -17.12 5.83 -29.49
C ASP A 17 -16.03 6.23 -28.49
N VAL A 18 -16.22 5.90 -27.21
CA VAL A 18 -15.28 6.21 -26.14
C VAL A 18 -14.12 5.23 -26.14
N HIS A 19 -12.88 5.74 -26.17
CA HIS A 19 -11.67 4.92 -26.17
C HIS A 19 -10.57 5.52 -25.29
N ALA A 20 -9.63 4.66 -24.86
CA ALA A 20 -8.41 5.09 -24.19
C ALA A 20 -7.32 5.40 -25.24
N SER A 21 -6.81 6.63 -25.23
CA SER A 21 -5.76 7.11 -26.13
C SER A 21 -4.37 6.73 -25.61
N TYR A 22 -3.35 6.75 -26.48
CA TYR A 22 -1.98 6.37 -26.13
C TYR A 22 -1.31 7.26 -25.07
N ASP A 23 -1.83 8.46 -24.86
CA ASP A 23 -1.38 9.40 -23.81
C ASP A 23 -1.99 9.10 -22.43
N GLY A 24 -2.83 8.07 -22.32
CA GLY A 24 -3.51 7.69 -21.08
C GLY A 24 -4.86 8.40 -20.86
N THR A 25 -5.22 9.35 -21.72
CA THR A 25 -6.50 10.07 -21.66
C THR A 25 -7.64 9.21 -22.23
N VAL A 26 -8.87 9.53 -21.86
CA VAL A 26 -10.08 8.90 -22.44
C VAL A 26 -10.81 9.96 -23.29
N ARG A 27 -11.05 9.64 -24.56
CA ARG A 27 -11.64 10.55 -25.55
C ARG A 27 -12.78 9.88 -26.31
N ASN A 28 -13.68 10.70 -26.88
CA ASN A 28 -14.67 10.24 -27.84
C ASN A 28 -14.14 10.32 -29.29
N ALA A 29 -14.98 9.99 -30.28
CA ALA A 29 -14.61 10.06 -31.70
C ALA A 29 -14.35 11.49 -32.22
N ASN A 30 -14.77 12.53 -31.50
CA ASN A 30 -14.52 13.93 -31.84
C ASN A 30 -13.23 14.47 -31.17
N GLU A 31 -12.42 13.61 -30.56
CA GLU A 31 -11.23 13.98 -29.77
C GLU A 31 -11.54 14.86 -28.54
N GLU A 32 -12.79 14.85 -28.06
CA GLU A 32 -13.17 15.56 -26.85
C GLU A 32 -12.74 14.74 -25.62
N LEU A 33 -12.09 15.43 -24.67
CA LEU A 33 -11.58 14.83 -23.44
C LEU A 33 -12.71 14.50 -22.46
N ILE A 34 -12.79 13.23 -22.05
CA ILE A 34 -13.74 12.73 -21.04
C ILE A 34 -13.04 12.54 -19.69
N GLN A 35 -11.89 11.87 -19.68
CA GLN A 35 -11.07 11.66 -18.47
C GLN A 35 -9.60 11.98 -18.76
N LEU A 36 -8.93 12.62 -17.80
CA LEU A 36 -7.48 12.86 -17.87
C LEU A 36 -6.68 11.57 -17.84
N VAL A 37 -7.14 10.60 -17.04
CA VAL A 37 -6.56 9.27 -16.93
C VAL A 37 -7.72 8.27 -16.85
N TYR A 38 -7.62 7.16 -17.57
CA TYR A 38 -8.62 6.07 -17.50
C TYR A 38 -8.85 5.64 -16.05
N GLY A 39 -10.10 5.72 -15.57
CA GLY A 39 -10.44 5.29 -14.21
C GLY A 39 -9.79 6.11 -13.08
N GLU A 40 -9.27 7.31 -13.40
CA GLU A 40 -8.52 8.19 -12.47
C GLU A 40 -7.19 7.61 -11.95
N ASP A 41 -6.86 6.36 -12.27
CA ASP A 41 -5.64 5.66 -11.84
C ASP A 41 -4.82 5.06 -13.01
N GLY A 42 -5.41 4.94 -14.21
CA GLY A 42 -4.78 4.42 -15.41
C GLY A 42 -4.69 2.90 -15.45
N LEU A 43 -5.42 2.20 -14.57
CA LEU A 43 -5.30 0.76 -14.38
C LEU A 43 -6.43 0.01 -15.08
N ASP A 44 -6.09 -1.13 -15.69
CA ASP A 44 -7.08 -2.02 -16.26
C ASP A 44 -7.81 -2.80 -15.15
N GLY A 45 -9.15 -2.72 -15.15
CA GLY A 45 -10.02 -3.39 -14.20
C GLY A 45 -9.83 -4.91 -14.11
N ALA A 46 -9.32 -5.57 -15.15
CA ALA A 46 -9.00 -7.00 -15.10
C ALA A 46 -7.78 -7.33 -14.21
N ARG A 47 -6.92 -6.35 -13.93
CA ARG A 47 -5.74 -6.49 -13.04
C ARG A 47 -6.00 -6.02 -11.61
N ILE A 48 -7.21 -5.55 -11.34
CA ILE A 48 -7.61 -5.13 -9.99
C ILE A 48 -8.13 -6.34 -9.23
N GLU A 49 -7.54 -6.60 -8.07
CA GLU A 49 -7.98 -7.64 -7.14
C GLU A 49 -8.80 -7.00 -6.03
N GLY A 50 -10.00 -7.53 -5.80
CA GLY A 50 -10.84 -7.11 -4.69
C GLY A 50 -10.45 -7.74 -3.36
N ASN A 51 -11.02 -7.21 -2.28
CA ASN A 51 -10.83 -7.72 -0.92
C ASN A 51 -9.38 -7.60 -0.38
N GLN A 52 -8.59 -6.66 -0.89
CA GLN A 52 -7.28 -6.36 -0.33
C GLN A 52 -7.44 -5.55 0.96
N ALA A 53 -6.82 -6.01 2.05
CA ALA A 53 -6.95 -5.37 3.35
C ALA A 53 -6.04 -4.14 3.46
N PHE A 54 -6.62 -3.00 3.80
CA PHE A 54 -5.88 -1.78 4.12
C PHE A 54 -6.22 -1.28 5.53
N PRO A 55 -5.61 -1.86 6.59
CA PRO A 55 -6.05 -1.65 7.97
C PRO A 55 -5.52 -0.35 8.61
N ILE A 56 -4.52 0.31 8.01
CA ILE A 56 -3.83 1.49 8.56
C ILE A 56 -4.80 2.60 9.02
N PRO A 57 -5.84 2.99 8.26
CA PRO A 57 -6.75 4.06 8.66
C PRO A 57 -7.47 3.76 9.98
N HIS A 58 -7.78 2.49 10.26
CA HIS A 58 -8.62 2.09 11.40
C HIS A 58 -7.82 1.81 12.68
N MET A 59 -6.50 1.65 12.59
CA MET A 59 -5.66 1.45 13.77
C MET A 59 -5.71 2.67 14.69
N THR A 60 -5.64 2.45 15.99
CA THR A 60 -5.44 3.49 17.01
C THR A 60 -3.99 3.96 17.01
N ASN A 61 -3.68 5.06 17.70
CA ASN A 61 -2.30 5.54 17.80
C ASN A 61 -1.40 4.52 18.53
N SER A 62 -1.94 3.82 19.53
CA SER A 62 -1.22 2.78 20.26
C SER A 62 -0.91 1.58 19.36
N GLU A 63 -1.89 1.09 18.59
CA GLU A 63 -1.69 -0.04 17.67
C GLU A 63 -0.72 0.31 16.53
N MET A 64 -0.74 1.56 16.07
CA MET A 64 0.19 2.02 15.03
C MET A 64 1.62 2.05 15.57
N ALA A 65 1.83 2.58 16.78
CA ALA A 65 3.13 2.59 17.43
C ALA A 65 3.65 1.17 17.69
N ASP A 66 2.82 0.29 18.24
CA ASP A 66 3.21 -1.10 18.53
C ASP A 66 3.62 -1.89 17.27
N LYS A 67 2.94 -1.64 16.13
CA LYS A 67 3.15 -2.43 14.92
C LYS A 67 4.21 -1.89 13.96
N TYR A 68 4.37 -0.56 13.87
CA TYR A 68 5.22 0.08 12.86
C TYR A 68 6.35 0.94 13.44
N ARG A 69 6.35 1.24 14.74
CA ARG A 69 7.44 2.01 15.36
C ARG A 69 8.51 1.07 15.88
N TYR A 70 9.76 1.31 15.49
CA TYR A 70 10.89 0.66 16.16
C TYR A 70 11.08 1.21 17.57
N GLU A 71 11.59 0.38 18.49
CA GLU A 71 11.88 0.80 19.86
C GLU A 71 13.19 1.60 19.91
N TYR A 72 13.08 2.92 20.09
CA TYR A 72 14.18 3.83 20.39
C TYR A 72 13.89 4.63 21.67
N ASN A 73 14.96 4.91 22.41
CA ASN A 73 15.00 5.73 23.62
C ASN A 73 14.94 7.22 23.26
N ASP A 74 14.59 8.06 24.24
CA ASP A 74 14.54 9.53 24.08
C ASP A 74 15.91 10.15 23.73
N GLU A 75 17.01 9.43 23.99
CA GLU A 75 18.37 9.81 23.60
C GLU A 75 18.70 9.50 22.13
N GLY A 76 17.76 8.95 21.37
CA GLY A 76 17.97 8.57 19.96
C GLY A 76 18.84 7.32 19.80
N SER A 77 18.87 6.46 20.82
CA SER A 77 19.51 5.13 20.80
C SER A 77 18.46 4.03 20.74
N PHE A 78 18.72 2.90 20.08
CA PHE A 78 17.78 1.77 20.09
C PHE A 78 17.69 1.14 21.49
N SER A 79 16.52 0.61 21.83
CA SER A 79 16.32 -0.22 23.02
C SER A 79 17.19 -1.48 22.95
N GLU A 80 17.78 -1.92 24.07
CA GLU A 80 18.62 -3.13 24.14
C GLU A 80 17.88 -4.40 23.68
N ASN A 81 16.53 -4.39 23.77
CA ASN A 81 15.67 -5.50 23.38
C ASN A 81 15.22 -5.45 21.91
N MET A 82 15.56 -4.39 21.18
CA MET A 82 15.14 -4.21 19.79
C MET A 82 15.67 -5.34 18.89
N GLY A 83 14.77 -5.99 18.14
CA GLY A 83 15.13 -7.00 17.15
C GLY A 83 15.56 -8.36 17.72
N GLY A 84 15.58 -8.56 19.05
CA GLY A 84 16.15 -9.77 19.67
C GLY A 84 15.54 -11.10 19.23
N HIS A 85 14.29 -11.11 18.75
CA HIS A 85 13.57 -12.31 18.32
C HIS A 85 13.43 -12.46 16.80
N TYR A 86 13.74 -11.42 16.01
CA TYR A 86 13.42 -11.40 14.57
C TYR A 86 14.54 -10.83 13.69
N MET A 87 15.61 -10.26 14.27
CA MET A 87 16.70 -9.63 13.54
C MET A 87 18.03 -10.32 13.84
N ASP A 88 18.88 -10.43 12.83
CA ASP A 88 20.23 -10.97 12.98
C ASP A 88 21.08 -10.04 13.88
N PRO A 89 21.87 -10.59 14.83
CA PRO A 89 22.72 -9.80 15.72
C PRO A 89 23.66 -8.85 14.97
N PHE A 90 24.20 -9.24 13.82
CA PHE A 90 25.09 -8.39 13.02
C PHE A 90 24.36 -7.15 12.46
N VAL A 91 23.10 -7.33 12.04
CA VAL A 91 22.27 -6.23 11.54
C VAL A 91 21.91 -5.29 12.68
N ARG A 92 21.52 -5.84 13.84
CA ARG A 92 21.22 -5.06 15.03
C ARG A 92 22.42 -4.22 15.49
N ASP A 93 23.60 -4.83 15.56
CA ASP A 93 24.82 -4.13 15.98
C ASP A 93 25.22 -3.04 14.97
N SER A 94 24.94 -3.23 13.68
CA SER A 94 25.14 -2.22 12.64
C SER A 94 24.20 -1.01 12.83
N LEU A 95 22.93 -1.26 13.14
CA LEU A 95 21.94 -0.20 13.42
C LEU A 95 22.31 0.59 14.68
N LEU A 96 22.72 -0.10 15.75
CA LEU A 96 23.13 0.52 17.02
C LEU A 96 24.34 1.44 16.89
N ARG A 97 25.23 1.18 15.93
CA ARG A 97 26.45 1.98 15.71
C ARG A 97 26.19 3.27 14.95
N ASP A 98 25.10 3.36 14.19
CA ASP A 98 24.81 4.49 13.33
C ASP A 98 23.65 5.35 13.88
N PRO A 99 23.93 6.55 14.42
CA PRO A 99 22.89 7.46 14.88
C PRO A 99 21.93 7.92 13.77
N GLN A 100 22.37 7.93 12.50
CA GLN A 100 21.52 8.33 11.38
C GLN A 100 20.43 7.30 11.08
N SER A 101 20.64 6.05 11.47
CA SER A 101 19.66 4.98 11.27
C SER A 101 18.38 5.23 12.08
N VAL A 102 18.47 5.77 13.30
CA VAL A 102 17.30 6.10 14.12
C VAL A 102 16.49 7.23 13.49
N LEU A 103 17.16 8.28 13.01
CA LEU A 103 16.51 9.41 12.36
C LEU A 103 15.71 8.96 11.13
N LYS A 104 16.28 8.12 10.27
CA LYS A 104 15.58 7.60 9.08
C LYS A 104 14.36 6.74 9.42
N LEU A 105 14.44 5.91 10.46
CA LEU A 105 13.31 5.09 10.89
C LEU A 105 12.21 5.94 11.53
N GLN A 106 12.58 7.03 12.20
CA GLN A 106 11.62 8.01 12.70
C GLN A 106 10.92 8.74 11.55
N GLU A 107 11.67 9.17 10.53
CA GLU A 107 11.08 9.79 9.33
C GLU A 107 10.11 8.85 8.60
N GLU A 108 10.44 7.55 8.48
CA GLU A 108 9.54 6.54 7.93
C GLU A 108 8.24 6.46 8.73
N TYR A 109 8.34 6.36 10.06
CA TYR A 109 7.18 6.29 10.93
C TYR A 109 6.31 7.55 10.82
N ASP A 110 6.93 8.73 10.81
CA ASP A 110 6.22 10.00 10.65
C ASP A 110 5.51 10.10 9.29
N GLN A 111 6.11 9.55 8.23
CA GLN A 111 5.45 9.42 6.93
C GLN A 111 4.21 8.54 7.02
N LEU A 112 4.29 7.38 7.69
CA LEU A 112 3.13 6.50 7.90
C LEU A 112 2.01 7.18 8.71
N VAL A 113 2.35 8.02 9.71
CA VAL A 113 1.37 8.82 10.45
C VAL A 113 0.65 9.80 9.51
N LYS A 114 1.39 10.50 8.65
CA LYS A 114 0.84 11.45 7.68
C LYS A 114 -0.06 10.75 6.66
N ASP A 115 0.38 9.62 6.12
CA ASP A 115 -0.37 8.83 5.15
C ASP A 115 -1.67 8.29 5.76
N ARG A 116 -1.64 7.89 7.03
CA ARG A 116 -2.85 7.50 7.77
C ARG A 116 -3.83 8.66 7.91
N ALA A 117 -3.34 9.86 8.22
CA ALA A 117 -4.19 11.04 8.32
C ALA A 117 -4.83 11.38 6.96
N MET A 118 -4.07 11.33 5.87
CA MET A 118 -4.59 11.52 4.51
C MET A 118 -5.61 10.44 4.15
N SER A 119 -5.31 9.17 4.43
CA SER A 119 -6.21 8.05 4.13
C SER A 119 -7.57 8.18 4.82
N ARG A 120 -7.61 8.73 6.05
CA ARG A 120 -8.84 8.98 6.80
C ARG A 120 -9.70 10.11 6.23
N LEU A 121 -9.12 11.01 5.44
CA LEU A 121 -9.87 12.06 4.75
C LEU A 121 -10.56 11.54 3.50
N VAL A 122 -9.94 10.54 2.84
CA VAL A 122 -10.43 9.98 1.57
C VAL A 122 -11.36 8.79 1.80
N ILE A 123 -11.07 7.96 2.80
CA ILE A 123 -11.81 6.73 3.08
C ILE A 123 -12.88 7.01 4.14
N ASP A 124 -14.12 6.63 3.83
CA ASP A 124 -15.22 6.64 4.78
C ASP A 124 -15.00 5.59 5.88
N MET A 125 -14.87 6.07 7.12
CA MET A 125 -14.49 5.30 8.30
C MET A 125 -15.68 4.62 9.00
N GLU A 126 -16.92 4.91 8.59
CA GLU A 126 -18.12 4.36 9.24
C GLU A 126 -18.40 2.91 8.79
N ASP A 127 -18.00 2.54 7.58
CA ASP A 127 -18.23 1.21 7.03
C ASP A 127 -16.96 0.35 7.05
N LYS A 128 -16.88 -0.56 8.03
CA LYS A 128 -15.79 -1.55 8.13
C LYS A 128 -15.68 -2.46 6.90
N ASN A 129 -16.70 -2.58 6.05
CA ASN A 129 -16.58 -3.34 4.80
C ASN A 129 -15.76 -2.59 3.74
N LYS A 130 -15.63 -1.25 3.83
CA LYS A 130 -14.77 -0.44 2.94
C LYS A 130 -13.27 -0.59 3.23
N LEU A 131 -12.89 -1.33 4.27
CA LEU A 131 -11.50 -1.76 4.53
C LEU A 131 -10.94 -2.72 3.47
N LYS A 132 -11.84 -3.30 2.68
CA LYS A 132 -11.54 -4.19 1.57
C LYS A 132 -11.52 -3.38 0.29
N MET A 133 -10.31 -2.97 -0.09
CA MET A 133 -10.10 -2.15 -1.27
C MET A 133 -9.91 -3.04 -2.50
N ASN A 134 -10.34 -2.50 -3.64
CA ASN A 134 -10.05 -3.06 -4.96
C ASN A 134 -8.78 -2.36 -5.43
N LEU A 135 -7.64 -3.05 -5.35
CA LEU A 135 -6.33 -2.49 -5.68
C LEU A 135 -5.64 -3.38 -6.72
N PRO A 136 -4.72 -2.83 -7.52
CA PRO A 136 -3.81 -3.65 -8.30
C PRO A 136 -2.84 -4.39 -7.37
N VAL A 137 -2.16 -5.41 -7.90
CA VAL A 137 -1.02 -6.10 -7.26
C VAL A 137 -1.24 -6.52 -5.80
N ASN A 138 -1.65 -7.77 -5.60
CA ASN A 138 -1.82 -8.32 -4.26
C ASN A 138 -0.47 -8.61 -3.56
N VAL A 139 -0.05 -7.65 -2.74
CA VAL A 139 1.22 -7.69 -1.98
C VAL A 139 1.25 -8.89 -1.01
N ALA A 140 0.12 -9.21 -0.36
CA ALA A 140 0.07 -10.34 0.57
C ALA A 140 0.37 -11.67 -0.12
N ARG A 141 -0.18 -11.86 -1.33
CA ARG A 141 0.11 -13.03 -2.17
C ARG A 141 1.56 -13.03 -2.66
N LEU A 142 2.11 -11.89 -3.05
CA LEU A 142 3.52 -11.79 -3.44
C LEU A 142 4.46 -12.18 -2.29
N ILE A 143 4.19 -11.71 -1.08
CA ILE A 143 4.94 -12.09 0.13
C ILE A 143 4.82 -13.59 0.38
N GLN A 144 3.62 -14.17 0.26
CA GLN A 144 3.41 -15.61 0.43
C GLN A 144 4.18 -16.45 -0.60
N ASN A 145 4.16 -16.02 -1.86
CA ASN A 145 4.88 -16.68 -2.94
C ASN A 145 6.39 -16.60 -2.70
N ALA A 146 6.91 -15.42 -2.37
CA ALA A 146 8.33 -15.23 -2.05
C ALA A 146 8.79 -16.14 -0.90
N ARG A 147 7.97 -16.28 0.15
CA ARG A 147 8.27 -17.20 1.27
C ARG A 147 8.30 -18.66 0.85
N THR A 148 7.44 -19.06 -0.08
CA THR A 148 7.43 -20.44 -0.62
C THR A 148 8.65 -20.71 -1.49
N THR A 149 9.02 -19.74 -2.34
CA THR A 149 10.15 -19.88 -3.27
C THR A 149 11.52 -19.83 -2.58
N MET A 150 11.71 -18.98 -1.56
CA MET A 150 13.01 -18.79 -0.90
C MET A 150 13.39 -19.88 0.12
N GLY A 151 12.52 -20.86 0.40
CA GLY A 151 12.86 -22.03 1.22
C GLY A 151 12.80 -21.83 2.74
N LYS A 152 13.51 -22.67 3.51
CA LYS A 152 13.42 -22.76 4.98
C LYS A 152 13.64 -21.39 5.64
N ARG A 153 12.73 -21.03 6.55
CA ARG A 153 12.84 -19.83 7.39
C ARG A 153 14.13 -19.89 8.20
N SER A 154 15.04 -18.94 7.99
CA SER A 154 15.95 -18.54 9.06
C SER A 154 15.11 -18.07 10.25
N GLN A 155 15.52 -18.38 11.48
CA GLN A 155 14.82 -17.90 12.68
C GLN A 155 14.89 -16.37 12.79
N VAL A 156 15.95 -15.77 12.24
CA VAL A 156 16.20 -14.32 12.27
C VAL A 156 16.40 -13.78 10.85
N SER A 157 15.93 -12.56 10.62
CA SER A 157 16.07 -11.85 9.36
C SER A 157 17.44 -11.17 9.28
N ASN A 158 18.15 -11.39 8.17
CA ASN A 158 19.39 -10.67 7.84
C ASN A 158 19.12 -9.39 7.03
N LEU A 159 17.85 -8.99 6.86
CA LEU A 159 17.47 -7.79 6.12
C LEU A 159 17.65 -6.55 7.00
N ASN A 160 18.44 -5.59 6.53
CA ASN A 160 18.63 -4.31 7.22
C ASN A 160 17.47 -3.35 6.88
N PRO A 161 16.70 -2.83 7.86
CA PRO A 161 15.60 -1.89 7.64
C PRO A 161 16.00 -0.66 6.81
N ILE A 162 17.21 -0.13 7.01
CA ILE A 162 17.70 1.04 6.27
C ILE A 162 17.87 0.73 4.78
N THR A 163 18.22 -0.52 4.44
CA THR A 163 18.29 -0.93 3.03
C THR A 163 16.92 -1.08 2.38
N VAL A 164 15.87 -1.30 3.19
CA VAL A 164 14.48 -1.34 2.71
C VAL A 164 13.99 0.08 2.43
N ILE A 165 14.33 1.04 3.29
CA ILE A 165 13.91 2.44 3.12
C ILE A 165 14.59 3.12 1.91
N ASN A 166 15.87 2.81 1.66
CA ASN A 166 16.62 3.47 0.58
C ASN A 166 16.41 2.83 -0.82
N ARG A 167 15.69 1.71 -0.94
CA ARG A 167 15.49 0.99 -2.22
C ARG A 167 14.10 1.22 -2.77
#